data_AF-A0A2N3APV3-F1
#
_entry.id   AF-A0A2N3APV3-F1
#
_cell.length_a   1.000
_cell.length_b   1.000
_cell.length_c   1.000
_cell.angle_alpha   90.00
_cell.angle_beta   90.00
_cell.angle_gamma   90.00
#
_symmetry.space_group_name_H-M   'P 1'
#
loop_
_entity.id
_entity.type
_entity.pdbx_description
1 polymer ?
#
loop_
_entity_poly.entity_id
_entity_poly.type
_entity_poly.pdbx_seq_one_letter_code
_entity_poly.pdbx_strand_id
1 'polypeptide(L)' 'MTTPSSFQTDALIAKDIDAYLAAHQHKSLLRFITCGSVDDGKSTLIGRLLYDSKMIFEDQLAALESDSKRH' A
#
# COMPACT_ATOMS: atom_id res chain seq x y z
N MET A 1 -9.80 -4.95 23.23
CA MET A 1 -9.71 -3.70 22.45
C MET A 1 -9.19 -4.08 21.07
N THR A 2 -10.08 -4.15 20.08
CA THR A 2 -9.79 -4.62 18.72
C THR A 2 -9.14 -3.50 17.91
N THR A 3 -7.85 -3.62 17.60
CA THR A 3 -7.16 -2.74 16.66
C THR A 3 -7.81 -2.92 15.27
N PRO A 4 -8.37 -1.87 14.65
CA PRO A 4 -8.87 -2.01 13.29
C PRO A 4 -7.66 -2.17 12.37
N SER A 5 -7.66 -3.25 11.58
CA SER A 5 -6.78 -3.37 10.42
C SER A 5 -6.96 -2.12 9.56
N SER A 6 -5.94 -1.26 9.50
CA SER A 6 -5.99 0.05 8.83
C SER A 6 -5.91 -0.06 7.31
N PHE A 7 -6.07 -1.25 6.76
CA PHE A 7 -6.08 -1.51 5.35
C PHE A 7 -7.48 -1.93 4.93
N GLN A 8 -8.34 -0.92 4.79
CA GLN A 8 -9.60 -1.10 4.08
C GLN A 8 -9.25 -1.27 2.61
N THR A 9 -9.47 -2.48 2.10
CA THR A 9 -9.47 -2.75 0.66
C THR A 9 -10.52 -1.84 0.05
N ASP A 10 -10.10 -0.95 -0.84
CA ASP A 10 -10.99 0.03 -1.45
C ASP A 10 -12.18 -0.72 -2.07
N ALA A 11 -13.41 -0.32 -1.72
CA ALA A 11 -14.61 -1.01 -2.19
C ALA A 11 -14.75 -1.02 -3.73
N LEU A 12 -13.93 -0.21 -4.41
CA LEU A 12 -13.74 -0.16 -5.86
C LEU A 12 -13.00 -1.40 -6.39
N ILE A 13 -12.04 -1.97 -5.67
CA ILE A 13 -11.28 -3.17 -6.11
C ILE A 13 -12.22 -4.34 -6.42
N ALA A 14 -13.24 -4.53 -5.57
CA ALA A 14 -14.18 -5.64 -5.71
C ALA A 14 -15.32 -5.38 -6.73
N LYS A 15 -15.52 -4.12 -7.14
CA LYS A 15 -16.65 -3.72 -8.02
C LYS A 15 -16.20 -3.39 -9.43
N ASP A 16 -15.03 -2.77 -9.57
CA ASP A 16 -14.49 -2.27 -10.83
C ASP A 16 -12.97 -2.09 -10.70
N ILE A 17 -12.25 -3.15 -11.06
CA ILE A 17 -10.79 -3.18 -11.02
C ILE A 17 -10.17 -2.20 -12.03
N ASP A 18 -10.79 -2.00 -13.19
CA ASP A 18 -10.25 -1.14 -14.25
C ASP A 18 -10.31 0.33 -13.83
N ALA A 19 -11.43 0.77 -13.23
CA ALA A 19 -11.55 2.10 -12.65
C ALA A 19 -10.56 2.33 -11.51
N TYR A 20 -10.33 1.32 -10.66
CA TYR A 20 -9.34 1.37 -9.58
C TYR A 20 -7.91 1.52 -10.14
N LEU A 21 -7.53 0.70 -11.13
CA LEU A 21 -6.22 0.76 -11.78
C LEU A 21 -6.01 2.11 -12.47
N ALA A 22 -7.00 2.61 -13.21
CA ALA A 22 -6.93 3.92 -13.88
C ALA A 22 -6.73 5.07 -12.89
N ALA A 23 -7.44 5.05 -11.75
CA ALA A 23 -7.30 6.05 -10.69
C ALA A 23 -5.93 6.02 -9.99
N HIS A 24 -5.31 4.83 -9.90
CA HIS A 24 -4.01 4.65 -9.23
C HIS A 24 -2.80 4.61 -10.17
N GLN A 25 -3.02 4.59 -11.49
CA GLN A 25 -1.96 4.58 -12.50
C GLN A 25 -1.09 5.86 -12.48
N HIS A 26 -1.60 6.96 -11.92
CA HIS A 26 -0.94 8.27 -11.93
C HIS A 26 -0.42 8.71 -10.55
N LYS A 27 0.04 7.78 -9.69
CA LYS A 27 0.66 8.18 -8.42
C LYS A 27 1.99 8.88 -8.69
N SER A 28 2.10 10.14 -8.25
CA SER A 28 3.34 10.91 -8.32
C SER A 28 4.39 10.36 -7.36
N LEU A 29 5.66 10.39 -7.77
CA LEU A 29 6.77 9.96 -6.94
C LEU A 29 6.98 10.93 -5.76
N LEU A 30 6.88 10.41 -4.54
CA LEU A 30 7.13 11.16 -3.30
C LEU A 30 8.61 11.00 -2.89
N ARG A 31 9.33 12.12 -2.79
CA ARG A 31 10.65 12.19 -2.15
C ARG A 31 10.51 12.93 -0.83
N PHE A 32 10.91 12.30 0.26
CA PHE A 32 10.97 12.94 1.57
C PHE A 32 12.23 12.49 2.30
N ILE A 33 12.61 13.26 3.33
CA ILE A 33 13.74 12.99 4.21
C ILE A 33 13.26 13.08 5.65
N THR A 34 13.89 12.35 6.57
CA THR A 34 13.65 12.48 8.01
C THR A 34 14.83 13.22 8.65
N CYS A 35 14.55 14.21 9.49
CA CYS A 35 15.55 15.02 10.22
C CYS A 35 15.18 15.11 11.70
N GLY A 36 16.18 15.21 12.58
CA GLY A 36 16.00 15.14 14.04
C GLY A 36 17.24 14.59 14.76
N SER A 37 17.25 14.67 16.10
CA SER A 37 18.27 14.11 17.00
C SER A 37 18.42 12.60 16.84
N VAL A 38 19.55 12.05 17.30
CA VAL A 38 19.89 10.61 17.20
C VAL A 38 18.74 9.73 17.75
N ASP A 39 18.12 10.16 18.85
CA ASP A 39 17.10 9.39 19.57
C ASP A 39 15.65 9.65 19.11
N ASP A 40 15.43 10.51 18.12
CA ASP A 40 14.08 10.84 17.62
C ASP A 40 13.46 9.71 16.78
N GLY A 41 14.10 8.55 16.70
CA GLY A 41 13.55 7.39 16.03
C GLY A 41 13.43 7.52 14.51
N LYS A 42 14.22 8.39 13.87
CA LYS A 42 14.23 8.58 12.40
C LYS A 42 14.30 7.27 11.62
N SER A 43 15.20 6.37 12.02
CA SER A 43 15.37 5.05 11.41
C SER A 43 14.20 4.11 11.71
N THR A 44 13.60 4.22 12.91
CA THR A 44 12.41 3.47 13.32
C THR A 44 11.20 3.85 12.47
N LEU A 45 11.00 5.15 12.22
CA LEU A 45 9.92 5.66 11.37
C LEU A 45 10.07 5.19 9.92
N ILE A 46 11.27 5.33 9.35
CA ILE A 46 11.55 4.81 8.00
C ILE A 46 11.33 3.29 7.96
N GLY A 47 11.82 2.55 8.95
CA GLY A 47 11.64 1.10 9.04
C GLY A 47 10.16 0.69 9.11
N ARG A 48 9.35 1.41 9.89
CA ARG A 48 7.91 1.17 10.00
C ARG A 48 7.18 1.47 8.70
N LEU A 49 7.50 2.59 8.05
CA LEU A 49 6.94 2.94 6.74
C LEU A 49 7.27 1.90 5.66
N LEU A 50 8.52 1.43 5.62
CA LEU A 50 8.94 0.37 4.71
C LEU A 50 8.25 -0.96 5.01
N TYR A 51 8.00 -1.27 6.28
CA TYR A 51 7.26 -2.46 6.70
C TYR A 51 5.78 -2.38 6.30
N ASP A 52 5.11 -1.27 6.62
CA ASP A 52 3.68 -1.07 6.35
C ASP A 52 3.39 -0.95 4.84
N SER A 53 4.35 -0.48 4.04
CA SER A 53 4.21 -0.32 2.57
C SER A 53 4.41 -1.63 1.78
N LYS A 54 4.87 -2.72 2.41
CA LYS A 54 5.42 -3.90 1.73
C LYS A 54 4.48 -5.07 1.45
N MET A 55 3.15 -4.95 1.62
CA MET A 55 2.25 -6.11 1.40
C MET A 55 0.94 -5.83 0.67
N ILE A 56 0.63 -4.59 0.28
CA ILE A 56 -0.69 -4.29 -0.29
C ILE A 56 -0.71 -4.12 -1.80
N PHE A 57 0.44 -4.00 -2.44
CA PHE A 57 0.48 -3.86 -3.91
C PHE A 57 0.82 -5.16 -4.62
N GLU A 58 1.83 -5.93 -4.17
CA GLU A 58 2.22 -7.18 -4.85
C GLU A 58 1.20 -8.30 -4.64
N ASP A 59 0.71 -8.50 -3.41
CA ASP A 59 -0.22 -9.61 -3.12
C ASP A 59 -1.59 -9.40 -3.76
N GLN A 60 -2.08 -8.15 -3.80
CA GLN A 60 -3.32 -7.80 -4.49
C GLN A 60 -3.17 -8.01 -6.00
N LEU A 61 -2.07 -7.54 -6.59
CA LEU A 61 -1.82 -7.69 -8.03
C LEU A 61 -1.65 -9.15 -8.44
N ALA A 62 -0.91 -9.94 -7.67
CA ALA A 62 -0.71 -11.37 -7.92
C ALA A 62 -2.02 -12.17 -7.80
N ALA A 63 -2.87 -11.84 -6.82
CA ALA A 63 -4.19 -12.45 -6.68
C ALA A 63 -5.07 -12.15 -7.91
N LEU A 64 -5.07 -10.91 -8.38
CA LEU A 64 -5.86 -10.47 -9.55
C LEU A 64 -5.35 -11.08 -10.86
N GLU A 65 -4.04 -11.18 -11.07
CA GLU A 65 -3.46 -11.87 -12.22
C GLU A 65 -3.79 -13.37 -12.23
N SER A 66 -3.87 -13.99 -11.05
CA SER A 66 -4.21 -15.41 -10.92
C SER A 66 -5.70 -15.68 -11.22
N ASP A 67 -6.57 -14.73 -10.87
CA ASP A 67 -8.03 -14.85 -11.08
C ASP A 67 -8.41 -14.56 -12.54
N SER A 68 -7.75 -13.57 -13.17
CA SER A 68 -7.93 -13.26 -14.59
C SER A 68 -7.40 -14.34 -15.55
N LYS A 69 -6.55 -15.26 -15.09
CA LYS A 69 -6.08 -16.42 -15.87
C LYS A 69 -7.00 -17.65 -15.75
N ARG A 70 -7.96 -17.62 -14.85
CA ARG A 70 -8.90 -18.72 -14.58
C ARG A 70 -10.27 -18.54 -15.26
N HIS A 71 -10.50 -17.38 -15.87
CA HIS A 71 -11.64 -17.06 -16.73
C HIS A 71 -11.16 -16.69 -18.13
#